data_AF-A0A2C9KFZ3-F1
#
_entry.id   AF-A0A2C9KFZ3-F1
#
_cell.length_a   1.000
_cell.length_b   1.000
_cell.length_c   1.000
_cell.angle_alpha   90.00
_cell.angle_beta   90.00
_cell.angle_gamma   90.00
#
_symmetry.space_group_name_H-M   'P 1'
#
loop_
_entity.id
_entity.type
_entity.pdbx_description
1 polymer ?
#
loop_
_entity_poly.entity_id
_entity_poly.type
_entity_poly.pdbx_seq_one_letter_code
_entity_poly.pdbx_strand_id
1 'polypeptide(L)'
;MVSYSKVLGMVSYSKVLEMVSYSKVLGMVSYSKVLGMVSYSKVLGMVSYSKVLGMVSYSKVLGMVSYSKVLGMVSYSRVLGMVSYSKVLGMVSYSKVLGMVSYSKVLGMVSYSKVLGMVSYSKVLGMVSYSKVLGMVSYSRVVRNG
;
A
#
# COMPACT_ATOMS: atom_id res chain seq x y z
N MET A 1 -18.26 13.64 9.63
CA MET A 1 -18.98 12.76 8.67
C MET A 1 -18.16 11.49 8.48
N VAL A 2 -18.80 10.34 8.63
CA VAL A 2 -18.14 9.01 8.56
C VAL A 2 -18.85 8.23 7.46
N SER A 3 -18.11 7.57 6.56
CA SER A 3 -18.69 6.72 5.52
C SER A 3 -18.18 5.29 5.55
N TYR A 4 -19.07 4.39 5.14
CA TYR A 4 -18.81 2.99 4.88
C TYR A 4 -19.24 2.68 3.44
N SER A 5 -18.32 2.22 2.62
CA SER A 5 -18.57 1.84 1.23
C SER A 5 -18.16 0.39 1.01
N LYS A 6 -19.05 -0.39 0.42
CA LYS A 6 -18.79 -1.77 -0.01
C LYS A 6 -19.21 -1.92 -1.47
N VAL A 7 -18.27 -2.31 -2.33
CA VAL A 7 -18.52 -2.54 -3.77
C VAL A 7 -18.15 -3.98 -4.11
N LEU A 8 -19.04 -4.67 -4.84
CA LEU A 8 -18.87 -6.03 -5.31
C LEU A 8 -19.28 -6.14 -6.78
N GLY A 9 -18.48 -6.82 -7.58
CA GLY A 9 -18.78 -7.09 -8.99
C GLY A 9 -17.57 -7.65 -9.73
N MET A 10 -17.77 -8.19 -10.93
CA MET A 10 -16.66 -8.72 -11.74
C MET A 10 -15.59 -7.65 -12.00
N VAL A 11 -16.04 -6.45 -12.33
CA VAL A 11 -15.21 -5.23 -12.38
C VAL A 11 -15.80 -4.24 -11.37
N SER A 12 -15.01 -3.81 -10.39
CA SER A 12 -15.46 -2.97 -9.29
C SER A 12 -14.68 -1.66 -9.21
N TYR A 13 -15.41 -0.55 -9.11
CA TYR A 13 -14.86 0.79 -8.93
C TYR A 13 -15.45 1.45 -7.69
N SER A 14 -14.60 2.02 -6.84
CA SER A 14 -15.03 2.80 -5.67
C SER A 14 -14.22 4.08 -5.56
N LYS A 15 -14.92 5.20 -5.35
CA LYS A 15 -14.34 6.49 -4.99
C LYS A 15 -15.04 7.01 -3.75
N VAL A 16 -14.28 7.23 -2.68
CA VAL A 16 -14.80 7.73 -1.39
C VAL A 16 -14.07 9.02 -1.02
N LEU A 17 -14.82 10.04 -0.61
CA LEU A 17 -14.31 11.36 -0.23
C LEU A 17 -14.99 11.85 1.04
N GLU A 18 -14.42 11.56 2.20
CA GLU A 18 -15.06 11.83 3.50
C GLU A 18 -14.05 12.08 4.61
N MET A 19 -14.45 12.75 5.69
CA MET A 19 -13.55 13.00 6.83
C MET A 19 -13.00 11.70 7.42
N VAL A 20 -13.87 10.71 7.65
CA VAL A 20 -13.48 9.36 8.04
C VAL A 20 -14.12 8.38 7.05
N SER A 21 -13.32 7.51 6.44
CA SER A 21 -13.81 6.61 5.39
C SER A 21 -13.35 5.17 5.59
N TYR A 22 -14.27 4.25 5.35
CA TYR A 22 -14.04 2.81 5.28
C TYR A 22 -14.51 2.30 3.93
N SER A 23 -13.59 1.83 3.07
CA SER A 23 -13.91 1.28 1.75
C SER A 23 -13.49 -0.18 1.67
N LYS A 24 -14.41 -1.03 1.19
CA LYS A 24 -14.14 -2.42 0.82
C LYS A 24 -14.55 -2.66 -0.64
N VAL A 25 -13.61 -3.05 -1.48
CA VAL A 25 -13.83 -3.33 -2.91
C VAL A 25 -13.45 -4.77 -3.21
N LEU A 26 -14.35 -5.51 -3.85
CA LEU A 26 -14.15 -6.90 -4.23
C LEU A 26 -14.58 -7.14 -5.68
N GLY A 27 -13.70 -7.74 -6.48
CA GLY A 27 -13.99 -8.10 -7.87
C GLY A 27 -12.81 -8.76 -8.56
N MET A 28 -12.99 -9.36 -9.75
CA MET A 28 -11.84 -9.87 -10.52
C MET A 28 -10.88 -8.75 -10.84
N VAL A 29 -11.40 -7.59 -11.24
CA VAL A 29 -10.65 -6.36 -11.39
C VAL A 29 -11.22 -5.32 -10.42
N SER A 30 -10.39 -4.80 -9.52
CA SER A 30 -10.83 -3.89 -8.45
C SER A 30 -10.02 -2.60 -8.43
N TYR A 31 -10.73 -1.48 -8.43
CA TYR A 31 -10.17 -0.13 -8.31
C TYR A 31 -10.79 0.60 -7.12
N SER A 32 -9.94 1.11 -6.22
CA SER A 32 -10.36 1.93 -5.08
C SER A 32 -9.55 3.21 -5.00
N LYS A 33 -10.25 4.34 -4.84
CA LYS A 33 -9.67 5.64 -4.50
C LYS A 33 -10.35 6.17 -3.24
N VAL A 34 -9.59 6.33 -2.18
CA VAL A 34 -10.09 6.81 -0.88
C VAL A 34 -9.35 8.08 -0.50
N LEU A 35 -10.08 9.13 -0.17
CA LEU A 35 -9.57 10.41 0.30
C LEU A 35 -10.31 10.83 1.58
N GLY A 36 -9.57 11.17 2.62
CA GLY A 36 -10.13 11.62 3.89
C GLY A 36 -9.10 11.99 4.93
N MET A 37 -9.49 12.54 6.09
CA MET A 37 -8.54 12.73 7.19
C MET A 37 -8.06 11.38 7.73
N VAL A 38 -9.00 10.45 7.92
CA VAL A 38 -8.73 9.07 8.32
C VAL A 38 -9.33 8.14 7.26
N SER A 39 -8.48 7.34 6.62
CA SER A 39 -8.88 6.51 5.49
C SER A 39 -8.48 5.05 5.68
N TYR A 40 -9.46 4.15 5.59
CA TYR A 40 -9.26 2.70 5.59
C TYR A 40 -9.74 2.11 4.26
N SER A 41 -8.86 1.44 3.53
CA SER A 41 -9.20 0.76 2.27
C SER A 41 -8.79 -0.71 2.30
N LYS A 42 -9.70 -1.59 1.89
CA LYS A 42 -9.47 -3.01 1.62
C LYS A 42 -9.87 -3.31 0.17
N VAL A 43 -8.91 -3.73 -0.65
CA VAL A 43 -9.13 -4.06 -2.07
C VAL A 43 -8.72 -5.50 -2.32
N LEU A 44 -9.62 -6.29 -2.92
CA LEU A 44 -9.40 -7.69 -3.24
C LEU A 44 -9.82 -7.99 -4.68
N GLY A 45 -8.96 -8.67 -5.43
CA GLY A 45 -9.24 -9.12 -6.79
C GLY A 45 -8.12 -9.93 -7.42
N MET A 46 -8.27 -10.36 -8.68
CA MET A 46 -7.13 -10.88 -9.44
C MET A 46 -6.18 -9.74 -9.79
N VAL A 47 -6.74 -8.61 -10.23
CA VAL A 47 -6.03 -7.37 -10.46
C VAL A 47 -6.59 -6.30 -9.53
N SER A 48 -5.74 -5.75 -8.67
CA SER A 48 -6.16 -4.82 -7.61
C SER A 48 -5.36 -3.53 -7.66
N TYR A 49 -6.07 -2.40 -7.73
CA TYR A 49 -5.50 -1.05 -7.68
C TYR A 49 -6.10 -0.28 -6.50
N SER A 50 -5.25 0.25 -5.63
CA SER A 50 -5.67 1.08 -4.50
C SER A 50 -4.86 2.37 -4.43
N LYS A 51 -5.56 3.49 -4.29
CA LYS A 51 -4.98 4.79 -3.94
C LYS A 51 -5.66 5.32 -2.69
N VAL A 52 -4.89 5.49 -1.62
CA VAL A 52 -5.37 6.02 -0.33
C VAL A 52 -4.61 7.28 0.01
N LEU A 53 -5.34 8.35 0.34
CA LEU A 53 -4.78 9.64 0.74
C LEU A 53 -5.48 10.15 2.01
N GLY A 54 -4.70 10.56 3.00
CA GLY A 54 -5.23 11.15 4.22
C GLY A 54 -4.19 11.45 5.28
N MET A 55 -4.56 12.13 6.38
CA MET A 55 -3.62 12.32 7.50
C MET A 55 -3.18 10.98 8.09
N VAL A 56 -4.15 10.09 8.30
CA VAL A 56 -3.93 8.69 8.71
C VAL A 56 -4.50 7.77 7.64
N SER A 57 -3.65 6.97 7.02
CA SER A 57 -4.03 6.11 5.90
C SER A 57 -3.67 4.65 6.15
N TYR A 58 -4.66 3.77 6.03
CA TYR A 58 -4.51 2.31 6.09
C TYR A 58 -4.99 1.68 4.79
N SER A 59 -4.11 0.94 4.12
CA SER A 59 -4.46 0.21 2.89
C SER A 59 -4.05 -1.25 2.97
N LYS A 60 -4.99 -2.14 2.65
CA LYS A 60 -4.73 -3.56 2.41
C LYS A 60 -5.16 -3.91 0.99
N VAL A 61 -4.20 -4.37 0.18
CA VAL A 61 -4.42 -4.77 -1.21
C VAL A 61 -4.03 -6.23 -1.38
N LEU A 62 -4.92 -7.03 -1.95
CA LEU A 62 -4.70 -8.44 -2.24
C LEU A 62 -5.10 -8.75 -3.68
N GLY A 63 -4.24 -9.47 -4.39
CA GLY A 63 -4.54 -10.00 -5.73
C GLY A 63 -3.32 -10.51 -6.48
N MET A 64 -3.52 -11.30 -7.52
CA MET A 64 -2.44 -11.84 -8.37
C MET A 64 -1.49 -10.72 -8.83
N VAL A 65 -2.07 -9.61 -9.30
CA VAL A 65 -1.36 -8.37 -9.57
C VAL A 65 -1.92 -7.27 -8.68
N SER A 66 -1.06 -6.69 -7.84
CA SER A 66 -1.47 -5.70 -6.84
C SER A 66 -0.67 -4.41 -6.95
N TYR A 67 -1.37 -3.27 -7.04
CA TYR A 67 -0.81 -1.93 -7.04
C TYR A 67 -1.40 -1.11 -5.89
N SER A 68 -0.54 -0.59 -5.03
CA SER A 68 -0.93 0.24 -3.89
C SER A 68 -0.14 1.54 -3.87
N LYS A 69 -0.85 2.66 -3.73
CA LYS A 69 -0.28 3.97 -3.41
C LYS A 69 -0.94 4.52 -2.16
N VAL A 70 -0.15 4.73 -1.11
CA VAL A 70 -0.60 5.28 0.17
C VAL A 70 0.17 6.56 0.46
N LEU A 71 -0.57 7.63 0.79
CA LEU A 71 0.00 8.91 1.16
C LEU A 71 -0.68 9.45 2.42
N GLY A 72 0.12 9.86 3.40
CA GLY A 72 -0.40 10.48 4.62
C GLY A 72 0.65 10.75 5.66
N MET A 73 0.36 11.59 6.67
CA MET A 73 1.29 11.83 7.78
C MET A 73 1.69 10.51 8.44
N VAL A 74 0.71 9.65 8.70
CA VAL A 74 0.92 8.27 9.15
C VAL A 74 0.32 7.33 8.11
N SER A 75 1.17 6.49 7.51
CA SER A 75 0.78 5.60 6.42
C SER A 75 1.11 4.15 6.72
N TYR A 76 0.11 3.28 6.61
CA TYR A 76 0.23 1.84 6.73
C TYR A 76 -0.24 1.18 5.44
N SER A 77 0.64 0.38 4.81
CA SER A 77 0.29 -0.39 3.62
C SER A 77 0.68 -1.85 3.76
N ARG A 78 -0.25 -2.73 3.40
CA ARG A 78 0.00 -4.16 3.21
C ARG A 78 -0.44 -4.56 1.81
N VAL A 79 0.50 -5.07 1.02
CA VAL A 79 0.28 -5.53 -0.35
C VAL A 79 0.67 -7.00 -0.45
N LEU A 80 -0.21 -7.81 -1.03
CA LEU A 80 0.02 -9.24 -1.25
C LEU A 80 -0.43 -9.62 -2.66
N GLY A 81 0.44 -10.30 -3.41
CA GLY A 81 0.15 -10.80 -4.75
C GLY A 81 1.25 -11.66 -5.34
N MET A 82 1.07 -12.19 -6.55
CA MET A 82 2.20 -12.78 -7.29
C MET A 82 3.15 -11.67 -7.73
N VAL A 83 2.59 -10.59 -8.27
CA VAL A 83 3.30 -9.37 -8.62
C VAL A 83 2.76 -8.23 -7.77
N SER A 84 3.62 -7.61 -6.96
CA SER A 84 3.22 -6.56 -6.02
C SER A 84 4.02 -5.29 -6.21
N TYR A 85 3.31 -4.17 -6.35
CA TYR A 85 3.88 -2.82 -6.40
C TYR A 85 3.30 -1.98 -5.27
N SER A 86 4.17 -1.44 -4.42
CA SER A 86 3.78 -0.58 -3.31
C SER A 86 4.58 0.71 -3.30
N LYS A 87 3.87 1.84 -3.19
CA LYS A 87 4.45 3.15 -2.91
C LYS A 87 3.79 3.73 -1.66
N VAL A 88 4.58 3.95 -0.62
CA VAL A 88 4.15 4.53 0.66
C VAL A 88 4.92 5.82 0.91
N LEU A 89 4.19 6.90 1.23
CA LEU A 89 4.77 8.21 1.52
C LEU A 89 4.11 8.79 2.78
N GLY A 90 4.91 9.24 3.74
CA GLY A 90 4.41 9.89 4.95
C GLY A 90 5.49 10.41 5.87
N MET A 91 5.14 11.03 6.99
CA MET A 91 6.13 11.31 8.04
C MET A 91 6.54 10.01 8.72
N VAL A 92 5.55 9.18 9.05
CA VAL A 92 5.74 7.82 9.55
C VAL A 92 5.13 6.84 8.56
N SER A 93 5.96 5.95 8.01
CA SER A 93 5.56 5.00 6.97
C SER A 93 5.85 3.56 7.35
N TYR A 94 4.83 2.71 7.29
CA TYR A 94 4.93 1.26 7.46
C TYR A 94 4.46 0.56 6.19
N SER A 95 5.33 -0.26 5.61
CA SER A 95 5.02 -1.02 4.39
C SER A 95 5.38 -2.49 4.55
N LYS A 96 4.42 -3.37 4.24
CA LYS A 96 4.66 -4.81 4.10
C LYS A 96 4.24 -5.25 2.70
N VAL A 97 5.18 -5.76 1.92
CA VAL A 97 4.96 -6.26 0.56
C VAL A 97 5.35 -7.72 0.50
N LEU A 98 4.48 -8.56 -0.03
CA LEU A 98 4.71 -9.98 -0.21
C LEU A 98 4.27 -10.42 -1.61
N GLY A 99 5.16 -11.10 -2.32
CA GLY A 99 4.84 -11.70 -3.61
C GLY A 99 6.03 -12.28 -4.34
N MET A 100 5.81 -13.14 -5.33
CA MET A 100 6.91 -13.71 -6.13
C MET A 100 7.83 -12.63 -6.68
N VAL A 101 7.24 -11.57 -7.26
CA VAL A 101 7.95 -10.37 -7.67
C VAL A 101 7.40 -9.19 -6.88
N SER A 102 8.28 -8.52 -6.12
CA SER A 102 7.88 -7.45 -5.22
C SER A 102 8.69 -6.17 -5.46
N TYR A 103 7.99 -5.06 -5.67
CA TYR A 103 8.56 -3.72 -5.76
C TYR A 103 7.98 -2.84 -4.66
N SER A 104 8.85 -2.25 -3.84
CA SER A 104 8.47 -1.38 -2.73
C SER A 104 9.27 -0.08 -2.77
N LYS A 105 8.57 1.05 -2.68
CA LYS A 105 9.16 2.36 -2.41
C LYS A 105 8.52 2.96 -1.18
N VAL A 106 9.32 3.21 -0.15
CA VAL A 106 8.87 3.81 1.11
C VAL A 106 9.66 5.11 1.33
N LEU A 107 8.94 6.18 1.63
CA LEU A 107 9.53 7.48 1.92
C LEU A 107 8.87 8.07 3.17
N GLY A 108 9.69 8.48 4.13
CA GLY A 108 9.24 9.24 5.28
C GLY A 108 10.32 9.50 6.31
N MET A 109 10.09 10.45 7.23
CA MET A 109 11.04 10.76 8.32
C MET A 109 11.39 9.48 9.10
N VAL A 110 10.38 8.69 9.43
CA VAL A 110 10.51 7.36 10.04
C VAL A 110 9.88 6.34 9.11
N SER A 111 10.68 5.37 8.65
CA SER A 111 10.25 4.37 7.67
C SER A 111 10.55 2.95 8.12
N TYR A 112 9.53 2.09 8.08
CA TYR A 112 9.62 0.65 8.30
C TYR A 112 9.14 -0.09 7.06
N SER A 113 10.00 -0.93 6.47
CA SER A 113 9.67 -1.71 5.30
C SER A 113 10.03 -3.18 5.47
N LYS A 114 9.08 -4.07 5.14
CA LYS A 114 9.33 -5.50 4.98
C LYS A 114 8.89 -5.93 3.59
N VAL A 115 9.83 -6.47 2.81
CA VAL A 115 9.59 -6.98 1.46
C VAL A 115 10.02 -8.44 1.40
N LEU A 116 9.15 -9.31 0.90
CA LEU A 116 9.41 -10.74 0.76
C LEU A 116 8.96 -11.21 -0.62
N GLY A 117 9.82 -11.93 -1.33
CA GLY A 117 9.53 -12.49 -2.64
C GLY A 117 10.62 -13.36 -3.20
N MET A 118 10.43 -13.98 -4.36
CA MET A 118 11.54 -14.63 -5.08
C MET A 118 12.48 -13.56 -5.64
N VAL A 119 11.91 -12.53 -6.25
CA VAL A 119 12.60 -11.34 -6.73
C VAL A 119 12.05 -10.11 -6.00
N SER A 120 12.91 -9.40 -5.29
CA SER A 120 12.52 -8.26 -4.46
C SER A 120 13.35 -7.01 -4.76
N TYR A 121 12.66 -5.89 -5.01
CA TYR A 121 13.23 -4.55 -5.14
C TYR A 121 12.65 -3.63 -4.07
N SER A 122 13.51 -3.04 -3.26
CA SER A 122 13.09 -2.11 -2.20
C SER A 122 13.93 -0.85 -2.19
N LYS A 123 13.27 0.31 -2.16
CA LYS A 123 13.90 1.60 -1.89
C LYS A 123 13.23 2.26 -0.69
N VAL A 124 14.00 2.50 0.36
CA VAL A 124 13.55 3.18 1.59
C VAL A 124 14.37 4.46 1.76
N LEU A 125 13.71 5.58 2.02
CA LEU A 125 14.35 6.87 2.28
C LEU A 125 13.71 7.52 3.51
N GLY A 126 14.55 7.94 4.47
CA GLY A 126 14.09 8.55 5.71
C GLY A 126 15.20 8.81 6.71
N MET A 127 15.02 9.76 7.62
CA MET A 127 15.99 10.03 8.70
C MET A 127 16.25 8.77 9.54
N VAL A 128 15.17 8.09 9.94
CA VAL A 128 15.20 6.79 10.60
C VAL A 128 14.57 5.76 9.69
N SER A 129 15.34 4.74 9.28
CA SER A 129 14.88 3.72 8.34
C SER A 129 15.26 2.31 8.77
N TYR A 130 14.25 1.45 8.87
CA TYR A 130 14.36 0.01 9.10
C TYR A 130 13.80 -0.74 7.88
N SER A 131 14.61 -1.58 7.26
CA SER A 131 14.23 -2.34 6.07
C SER A 131 14.67 -3.79 6.19
N LYS A 132 13.75 -4.72 5.92
CA LYS A 132 14.04 -6.15 5.77
C LYS A 132 13.56 -6.60 4.39
N VAL A 133 14.49 -7.05 3.57
CA VAL A 133 14.22 -7.60 2.24
C VAL A 133 14.69 -9.04 2.20
N LEU A 134 13.85 -9.96 1.77
CA LEU A 134 14.18 -11.37 1.64
C LEU A 134 13.72 -11.91 0.29
N GLY A 135 14.60 -12.62 -0.39
CA GLY A 135 14.31 -13.31 -1.65
C GLY A 135 15.54 -13.95 -2.26
N MET A 136 15.32 -14.86 -3.22
CA MET A 136 16.40 -15.49 -3.99
C MET A 136 17.23 -14.44 -4.72
N VAL A 137 16.57 -13.40 -5.24
CA VAL A 137 17.20 -12.21 -5.81
C VAL A 137 16.66 -10.98 -5.09
N SER A 138 17.52 -10.18 -4.48
CA SER A 138 17.12 -9.01 -3.69
C SER A 138 17.99 -7.79 -3.98
N TYR A 139 17.33 -6.68 -4.34
CA TYR A 139 17.93 -5.37 -4.47
C TYR A 139 17.32 -4.42 -3.44
N SER A 140 18.13 -3.92 -2.51
CA SER A 140 17.67 -3.02 -1.46
C SER A 140 18.54 -1.78 -1.35
N ARG A 141 17.92 -0.60 -1.37
CA ARG A 141 18.58 0.67 -1.08
C ARG A 141 17.88 1.36 0.10
N VAL A 142 18.63 1.63 1.16
CA VAL A 142 18.16 2.44 2.30
C VAL A 142 19.00 3.71 2.34
N VAL A 143 18.36 4.86 2.18
CA VAL A 143 19.01 6.17 2.26
C VAL A 143 18.57 6.87 3.55
N ARG A 144 19.54 7.32 4.34
CA ARG A 144 19.31 8.07 5.56
C ARG A 144 19.84 9.49 5.35
N ASN A 145 18.95 10.47 5.46
CA ASN A 145 19.36 11.89 5.46
C ASN A 145 19.38 12.32 6.93
N GLY A 146 20.56 12.63 7.43
CA GLY A 146 20.77 13.27 8.74
C GLY A 146 20.70 14.78 8.62
#